data_AF-S9Q687-F1
#
_entry.id   AF-S9Q687-F1
#
_cell.length_a   1.000
_cell.length_b   1.000
_cell.length_c   1.000
_cell.angle_alpha   90.00
_cell.angle_beta   90.00
_cell.angle_gamma   90.00
#
_symmetry.space_group_name_H-M   'P 1'
#
loop_
_entity.id
_entity.type
_entity.pdbx_description
1 polymer ?
#
loop_
_entity_poly.entity_id
_entity_poly.type
_entity_poly.pdbx_seq_one_letter_code
_entity_poly.pdbx_strand_id
1 'polypeptide(L)'
;MRQFARPFPITRLSLEARVLYTGFLLFLVLGLASSVWLYADSFGALSARSAAEYYRGGAAPAPVADDAGGPALELPDEAVAPEPLRLEKPARQVMETFHFHLFTVPVVLLIVGHLFMLTSLSVRLKVGVIAFSSAATFVHLLAPLLVRFGGPGWGVLMPVSVVGAALGWLPMLLWPLWEMWRPLPVEADGE
;
A
#
# COMPACT_ATOMS: atom_id res chain seq x y z
N MET A 1 26.99 21.76 -25.67
CA MET A 1 25.57 21.53 -25.30
C MET A 1 25.37 20.96 -23.88
N ARG A 2 26.25 21.23 -22.89
CA ARG A 2 26.10 20.72 -21.51
C ARG A 2 25.22 21.61 -20.59
N GLN A 3 24.86 22.80 -21.05
CA GLN A 3 24.12 23.80 -20.26
C GLN A 3 22.62 23.48 -20.17
N PHE A 4 22.05 22.79 -21.17
CA PHE A 4 20.66 22.34 -21.20
C PHE A 4 20.42 21.00 -20.49
N ALA A 5 21.48 20.34 -19.99
CA ALA A 5 21.41 19.05 -19.32
C ALA A 5 21.42 19.16 -17.78
N ARG A 6 21.32 20.38 -17.23
CA ARG A 6 21.23 20.56 -15.77
C ARG A 6 19.81 20.17 -15.31
N PRO A 7 19.67 19.21 -14.37
CA PRO A 7 18.37 18.85 -13.84
C PRO A 7 17.66 20.09 -13.28
N PHE A 8 16.40 20.29 -13.64
CA PHE A 8 15.59 21.37 -13.10
C PHE A 8 15.23 21.02 -11.64
N PRO A 9 15.78 21.74 -10.64
CA PRO A 9 15.59 21.37 -9.24
C PRO A 9 14.17 21.69 -8.79
N ILE A 10 13.65 20.88 -7.87
CA ILE A 10 12.29 21.03 -7.33
C ILE A 10 12.06 22.39 -6.64
N THR A 11 13.12 23.00 -6.11
CA THR A 11 13.09 24.35 -5.51
C THR A 11 12.91 25.48 -6.52
N ARG A 12 13.05 25.24 -7.82
CA ARG A 12 12.83 26.26 -8.88
C ARG A 12 11.46 26.15 -9.54
N LEU A 13 10.58 25.27 -9.06
CA LEU A 13 9.20 25.18 -9.52
C LEU A 13 8.45 26.52 -9.34
N SER A 14 7.59 26.85 -10.31
CA SER A 14 6.68 28.00 -10.21
C SER A 14 5.72 27.85 -9.02
N LEU A 15 5.14 28.95 -8.56
CA LEU A 15 4.23 28.91 -7.41
C LEU A 15 3.01 28.03 -7.70
N GLU A 16 2.46 28.08 -8.91
CA GLU A 16 1.32 27.26 -9.33
C GLU A 16 1.67 25.77 -9.24
N ALA A 17 2.84 25.39 -9.73
CA ALA A 17 3.32 24.02 -9.67
C ALA A 17 3.51 23.55 -8.22
N ARG A 18 4.10 24.39 -7.36
CA ARG A 18 4.27 24.05 -5.93
C ARG A 18 2.94 23.84 -5.23
N VAL A 19 1.95 24.71 -5.46
CA VAL A 19 0.61 24.57 -4.87
C VAL A 19 -0.05 23.28 -5.34
N LEU A 20 -0.02 23.01 -6.65
CA LEU A 20 -0.60 21.79 -7.23
C LEU A 20 0.04 20.52 -6.65
N TYR A 21 1.38 20.45 -6.64
CA TYR A 21 2.08 19.27 -6.14
C TYR A 21 1.97 19.12 -4.63
N THR A 22 1.90 20.22 -3.87
CA THR A 22 1.62 20.17 -2.44
C THR A 22 0.26 19.54 -2.17
N GLY A 23 -0.79 20.00 -2.87
CA GLY A 23 -2.13 19.41 -2.75
C GLY A 23 -2.13 17.91 -3.09
N PHE A 24 -1.52 17.53 -4.21
CA PHE A 24 -1.38 16.13 -4.62
C PHE A 24 -0.66 15.26 -3.57
N LEU A 25 0.49 15.70 -3.07
CA LEU A 25 1.28 14.96 -2.08
C LEU A 25 0.54 14.86 -0.74
N LEU A 26 -0.17 15.90 -0.31
CA LEU A 26 -0.99 15.85 0.90
C LEU A 26 -2.12 14.82 0.78
N PHE A 27 -2.83 14.79 -0.35
CA PHE A 27 -3.84 13.75 -0.58
C PHE A 27 -3.25 12.35 -0.59
N LEU A 28 -2.05 12.15 -1.14
CA LEU A 28 -1.36 10.85 -1.07
C LEU A 28 -0.94 10.47 0.34
N VAL A 29 -0.45 11.42 1.15
CA VAL A 29 -0.15 11.17 2.57
C VAL A 29 -1.41 10.78 3.33
N LEU A 30 -2.53 11.47 3.11
CA LEU A 30 -3.83 11.10 3.69
C LEU A 30 -4.31 9.72 3.21
N GLY A 31 -4.13 9.40 1.93
CA GLY A 31 -4.43 8.09 1.37
C GLY A 31 -3.57 6.97 1.96
N LEU A 32 -2.29 7.25 2.24
CA LEU A 32 -1.42 6.30 2.93
C LEU A 32 -1.87 6.09 4.39
N ALA A 33 -2.22 7.17 5.09
CA ALA A 33 -2.74 7.09 6.46
C ALA A 33 -4.07 6.32 6.53
N SER A 34 -5.00 6.56 5.60
CA SER A 34 -6.26 5.80 5.54
C SER A 34 -6.02 4.33 5.19
N SER A 35 -5.03 4.04 4.34
CA SER A 35 -4.62 2.66 4.02
C SER A 35 -4.07 1.93 5.26
N VAL A 36 -3.29 2.60 6.11
CA VAL A 36 -2.80 2.04 7.37
C VAL A 36 -3.97 1.70 8.30
N TRP A 37 -4.95 2.60 8.42
CA TRP A 37 -6.13 2.37 9.23
C TRP A 37 -6.96 1.18 8.71
N LEU A 38 -7.26 1.15 7.41
CA LEU A 38 -7.99 0.04 6.77
C LEU A 38 -7.25 -1.30 6.88
N TYR A 39 -5.92 -1.28 6.78
CA TYR A 39 -5.10 -2.48 6.94
C TYR A 39 -5.18 -3.01 8.37
N ALA A 40 -5.04 -2.13 9.37
CA ALA A 40 -5.14 -2.53 10.77
C ALA A 40 -6.52 -3.12 11.10
N ASP A 41 -7.59 -2.51 10.59
CA ASP A 41 -8.97 -2.98 10.74
C ASP A 41 -9.20 -4.33 10.04
N SER A 42 -8.71 -4.48 8.80
CA SER A 42 -8.91 -5.70 8.01
C SER A 42 -8.14 -6.92 8.53
N PHE A 43 -6.95 -6.71 9.09
CA PHE A 43 -6.02 -7.79 9.42
C PHE A 43 -5.70 -7.91 10.91
N GLY A 44 -6.21 -7.03 11.77
CA GLY A 44 -5.84 -7.01 13.19
C GLY A 44 -4.35 -6.74 13.39
N ALA A 45 -3.81 -5.75 12.68
CA ALA A 45 -2.39 -5.38 12.59
C ALA A 45 -1.52 -6.28 11.68
N LEU A 46 -0.21 -6.37 11.95
CA LEU A 46 0.80 -7.02 11.11
C LEU A 46 0.82 -8.55 11.27
N SER A 47 -0.34 -9.20 11.12
CA SER A 47 -0.50 -10.65 11.32
C SER A 47 -0.55 -11.41 10.00
N ALA A 48 0.44 -12.29 9.78
CA ALA A 48 0.46 -13.19 8.62
C ALA A 48 -0.72 -14.17 8.62
N ARG A 49 -1.14 -14.63 9.80
CA ARG A 49 -2.27 -15.56 9.95
C ARG A 49 -3.59 -14.88 9.60
N SER A 50 -3.84 -13.70 10.19
CA SER A 50 -5.07 -12.94 9.95
C SER A 50 -5.16 -12.51 8.49
N ALA A 51 -4.04 -12.18 7.85
CA ALA A 51 -3.97 -11.95 6.42
C ALA A 51 -4.38 -13.17 5.59
N ALA A 52 -3.94 -14.37 5.95
CA ALA A 52 -4.36 -15.60 5.28
C ALA A 52 -5.85 -15.88 5.48
N GLU A 53 -6.36 -15.73 6.69
CA GLU A 53 -7.79 -15.90 7.03
C GLU A 53 -8.67 -14.89 6.31
N TYR A 54 -8.25 -13.64 6.19
CA TYR A 54 -9.00 -12.59 5.48
C TYR A 54 -9.25 -12.94 4.00
N TYR A 55 -8.24 -13.49 3.30
CA TYR A 55 -8.39 -13.84 1.88
C TYR A 55 -8.98 -15.23 1.65
N ARG A 56 -8.72 -16.19 2.56
CA ARG A 56 -9.09 -17.61 2.38
C ARG A 56 -10.25 -18.06 3.26
N GLY A 57 -10.82 -17.18 4.07
CA GLY A 57 -11.83 -17.52 5.08
C GLY A 57 -11.19 -18.10 6.34
N GLY A 58 -11.63 -17.61 7.51
CA GLY A 58 -11.39 -18.25 8.80
C GLY A 58 -12.40 -19.36 9.06
N ALA A 59 -12.14 -20.20 10.06
CA ALA A 59 -13.19 -21.06 10.61
C ALA A 59 -14.25 -20.16 11.25
N ALA A 60 -15.53 -20.32 10.86
CA ALA A 60 -16.61 -19.64 11.55
C ALA A 60 -16.57 -19.99 13.05
N PRO A 61 -16.79 -19.03 13.96
CA PRO A 61 -17.00 -19.37 15.36
C PRO A 61 -18.15 -20.37 15.44
N ALA A 62 -17.98 -21.39 16.29
CA ALA A 62 -19.03 -22.39 16.49
C ALA A 62 -20.35 -21.66 16.82
N PRO A 63 -21.49 -22.10 16.25
CA PRO A 63 -22.76 -21.47 16.54
C PRO A 63 -22.95 -21.45 18.06
N VAL A 64 -23.12 -20.25 18.61
CA VAL A 64 -23.50 -20.09 20.01
C VAL A 64 -24.92 -20.63 20.09
N ALA A 65 -25.14 -21.68 20.87
CA ALA A 65 -26.48 -22.20 21.10
C ALA A 65 -27.33 -21.06 21.65
N ASP A 66 -28.32 -20.64 20.88
CA ASP A 66 -29.29 -19.66 21.33
C ASP A 66 -30.27 -20.40 22.24
N ASP A 67 -30.25 -20.10 23.54
CA ASP A 67 -31.24 -20.56 24.53
C ASP A 67 -32.62 -19.88 24.31
N ALA A 68 -32.88 -19.35 23.12
CA ALA A 68 -34.18 -18.89 22.70
C ALA A 68 -35.08 -20.12 22.55
N GLY A 69 -35.89 -20.40 23.58
CA GLY A 69 -36.82 -21.53 23.71
C GLY A 69 -37.91 -21.64 22.63
N GLY A 70 -37.51 -21.66 21.36
CA GLY A 70 -38.31 -22.02 20.20
C GLY A 70 -38.43 -23.53 20.07
N PRO A 71 -39.33 -24.00 19.18
CA PRO A 71 -39.54 -25.43 18.96
C PRO A 71 -38.25 -26.10 18.49
N ALA A 72 -37.84 -27.16 19.19
CA ALA A 72 -36.66 -27.94 18.86
C ALA A 72 -36.81 -28.52 17.45
N LEU A 73 -35.95 -28.08 16.53
CA LEU A 73 -35.82 -28.74 15.23
C LEU A 73 -35.10 -30.07 15.47
N GLU A 74 -35.76 -31.20 15.21
CA GLU A 74 -35.10 -32.51 15.15
C GLU A 74 -34.10 -32.49 14.00
N LEU A 75 -32.85 -32.18 14.33
CA LEU A 75 -31.72 -32.40 13.44
C LEU A 75 -31.43 -33.91 13.43
N PRO A 76 -31.15 -34.52 12.26
CA PRO A 76 -30.62 -35.88 12.21
C PRO A 76 -29.38 -36.00 13.11
N ASP A 77 -29.09 -37.18 13.65
CA ASP A 77 -27.84 -37.44 14.41
C ASP A 77 -26.62 -37.10 13.54
N GLU A 78 -26.17 -35.84 13.61
CA GLU A 78 -24.97 -35.35 12.95
C GLU A 78 -23.76 -35.87 13.73
N ALA A 79 -23.45 -37.16 13.55
CA ALA A 79 -22.22 -37.79 14.03
C ALA A 79 -20.95 -37.21 13.38
N VAL A 80 -21.11 -36.28 12.43
CA VAL A 80 -20.05 -35.54 11.78
C VAL A 80 -20.27 -34.06 12.10
N ALA A 81 -19.43 -33.49 12.96
CA ALA A 81 -19.43 -32.06 13.19
C ALA A 81 -19.40 -31.32 11.85
N PRO A 82 -20.33 -30.39 11.57
CA PRO A 82 -20.34 -29.68 10.30
C PRO A 82 -18.98 -29.02 10.09
N GLU A 83 -18.34 -29.26 8.94
CA GLU A 83 -17.11 -28.56 8.60
C GLU A 83 -17.39 -27.05 8.70
N PRO A 84 -16.56 -26.29 9.44
CA PRO A 84 -16.83 -24.88 9.67
C PRO A 84 -16.91 -24.17 8.33
N LEU A 85 -18.05 -23.53 8.07
CA LEU A 85 -18.29 -22.79 6.84
C LEU A 85 -17.23 -21.70 6.70
N ARG A 86 -16.36 -21.83 5.69
CA ARG A 86 -15.31 -20.86 5.39
C ARG A 86 -15.85 -19.85 4.38
N LEU A 87 -16.13 -18.63 4.86
CA LEU A 87 -16.45 -17.50 4.00
C LEU A 87 -15.16 -16.94 3.40
N GLU A 88 -14.66 -17.60 2.35
CA GLU A 88 -13.51 -17.09 1.60
C GLU A 88 -13.87 -15.81 0.84
N LYS A 89 -12.89 -14.93 0.64
CA LYS A 89 -13.10 -13.76 -0.21
C LYS A 89 -13.35 -14.23 -1.66
N PRO A 90 -14.43 -13.77 -2.31
CA PRO A 90 -14.73 -14.15 -3.70
C PRO A 90 -13.55 -13.85 -4.62
N ALA A 91 -13.15 -14.83 -5.44
CA ALA A 91 -12.00 -14.69 -6.35
C ALA A 91 -12.15 -13.48 -7.28
N ARG A 92 -13.39 -13.23 -7.75
CA ARG A 92 -13.73 -12.06 -8.56
C ARG A 92 -13.36 -10.75 -7.86
N GLN A 93 -13.73 -10.59 -6.59
CA GLN A 93 -13.45 -9.37 -5.84
C GLN A 93 -11.94 -9.16 -5.64
N VAL A 94 -11.18 -10.24 -5.40
CA VAL A 94 -9.71 -10.18 -5.33
C VAL A 94 -9.14 -9.72 -6.66
N MET A 95 -9.64 -10.26 -7.77
CA MET A 95 -9.16 -9.90 -9.10
C MET A 95 -9.55 -8.49 -9.55
N GLU A 96 -10.74 -8.02 -9.20
CA GLU A 96 -11.17 -6.64 -9.43
C GLU A 96 -10.23 -5.67 -8.70
N THR A 97 -9.96 -5.93 -7.42
CA THR A 97 -9.02 -5.14 -6.63
C THR A 97 -7.63 -5.13 -7.26
N PHE A 98 -7.12 -6.31 -7.65
CA PHE A 98 -5.82 -6.44 -8.31
C PHE A 98 -5.75 -5.67 -9.62
N HIS A 99 -6.76 -5.79 -10.49
CA HIS A 99 -6.82 -5.10 -11.78
C HIS A 99 -6.72 -3.58 -11.59
N PHE A 100 -7.53 -3.03 -10.68
CA PHE A 100 -7.50 -1.59 -10.39
C PHE A 100 -6.13 -1.14 -9.87
N HIS A 101 -5.56 -1.88 -8.91
CA HIS A 101 -4.26 -1.52 -8.32
C HIS A 101 -3.10 -1.69 -9.32
N LEU A 102 -3.17 -2.70 -10.19
CA LEU A 102 -2.16 -2.95 -11.22
C LEU A 102 -2.05 -1.77 -12.19
N PHE A 103 -3.14 -1.02 -12.41
CA PHE A 103 -3.13 0.18 -13.24
C PHE A 103 -2.77 1.43 -12.44
N THR A 104 -3.46 1.69 -11.33
CA THR A 104 -3.35 2.97 -10.63
C THR A 104 -2.05 3.10 -9.82
N VAL A 105 -1.62 2.04 -9.13
CA VAL A 105 -0.47 2.10 -8.21
C VAL A 105 0.84 2.38 -8.96
N PRO A 106 1.16 1.72 -10.10
CA PRO A 106 2.36 2.03 -10.87
C PRO A 106 2.35 3.45 -11.45
N VAL A 107 1.18 3.96 -11.86
CA VAL A 107 1.05 5.35 -12.34
C VAL A 107 1.35 6.34 -11.22
N VAL A 108 0.80 6.14 -10.03
CA VAL A 108 1.09 7.00 -8.88
C VAL A 108 2.57 6.90 -8.50
N LEU A 109 3.14 5.69 -8.47
CA LEU A 109 4.56 5.47 -8.21
C LEU A 109 5.45 6.23 -9.21
N LEU A 110 5.10 6.21 -10.49
CA LEU A 110 5.81 6.97 -11.53
C LEU A 110 5.77 8.47 -11.24
N ILE A 111 4.60 9.01 -10.89
CA ILE A 111 4.41 10.44 -10.61
C ILE A 111 5.25 10.87 -9.39
N VAL A 112 5.14 10.16 -8.27
CA VAL A 112 5.89 10.52 -7.05
C VAL A 112 7.38 10.26 -7.20
N GLY A 113 7.76 9.18 -7.89
CA GLY A 113 9.14 8.89 -8.22
C GLY A 113 9.74 9.98 -9.11
N HIS A 114 8.97 10.50 -10.06
CA HIS A 114 9.37 11.62 -10.90
C HIS A 114 9.62 12.89 -10.09
N LEU A 115 8.67 13.29 -9.22
CA LEU A 115 8.86 14.42 -8.31
C LEU A 115 10.09 14.23 -7.42
N PHE A 116 10.30 13.02 -6.91
CA PHE A 116 11.45 12.68 -6.09
C PHE A 116 12.77 12.78 -6.86
N MET A 117 12.81 12.51 -8.16
CA MET A 117 14.01 12.69 -8.97
C MET A 117 14.46 14.16 -9.06
N LEU A 118 13.54 15.12 -8.91
CA LEU A 118 13.82 16.57 -8.96
C LEU A 118 14.45 17.13 -7.68
N THR A 119 14.52 16.33 -6.61
CA THR A 119 15.11 16.71 -5.31
C THR A 119 16.62 16.92 -5.40
N SER A 120 17.24 17.54 -4.40
CA SER A 120 18.70 17.72 -4.33
C SER A 120 19.43 16.47 -3.83
N LEU A 121 18.73 15.36 -3.59
CA LEU A 121 19.31 14.12 -3.11
C LEU A 121 20.29 13.50 -4.12
N SER A 122 21.25 12.73 -3.60
CA SER A 122 22.22 12.04 -4.45
C SER A 122 21.51 11.04 -5.39
N VAL A 123 22.06 10.87 -6.60
CA VAL A 123 21.52 9.95 -7.60
C VAL A 123 21.45 8.52 -7.06
N ARG A 124 22.46 8.09 -6.29
CA ARG A 124 22.50 6.75 -5.68
C ARG A 124 21.33 6.52 -4.73
N LEU A 125 21.02 7.50 -3.87
CA LEU A 125 19.89 7.41 -2.95
C LEU A 125 18.57 7.39 -3.72
N LYS A 126 18.42 8.25 -4.73
CA LYS A 126 17.23 8.28 -5.59
C LYS A 126 16.97 6.92 -6.25
N VAL A 127 17.99 6.37 -6.91
CA VAL A 127 17.92 5.06 -7.56
C VAL A 127 17.60 3.98 -6.53
N GLY A 128 18.25 3.98 -5.37
CA GLY A 128 18.01 3.00 -4.31
C GLY A 128 16.56 3.02 -3.81
N VAL A 129 16.04 4.21 -3.48
CA VAL A 129 14.65 4.38 -3.00
C VAL A 129 13.64 4.00 -4.08
N ILE A 130 13.83 4.43 -5.33
CA ILE A 130 12.92 4.12 -6.44
C ILE A 130 12.93 2.62 -6.75
N ALA A 131 14.10 1.98 -6.79
CA ALA A 131 14.23 0.55 -7.05
C ALA A 131 13.59 -0.27 -5.92
N PHE A 132 13.88 0.08 -4.67
CA PHE A 132 13.26 -0.56 -3.49
C PHE A 132 11.74 -0.40 -3.51
N SER A 133 11.25 0.81 -3.76
CA SER A 133 9.81 1.09 -3.81
C SER A 133 9.12 0.32 -4.93
N SER A 134 9.74 0.24 -6.11
CA SER A 134 9.24 -0.56 -7.23
C SER A 134 9.14 -2.03 -6.87
N ALA A 135 10.19 -2.60 -6.28
CA ALA A 135 10.19 -4.01 -5.86
C ALA A 135 9.17 -4.29 -4.76
N ALA A 136 9.11 -3.45 -3.72
CA ALA A 136 8.15 -3.60 -2.63
C ALA A 136 6.71 -3.46 -3.12
N THR A 137 6.44 -2.50 -4.01
CA THR A 137 5.12 -2.30 -4.65
C THR A 137 4.72 -3.52 -5.48
N PHE A 138 5.65 -4.08 -6.26
CA PHE A 138 5.38 -5.29 -7.03
C PHE A 138 5.02 -6.48 -6.14
N VAL A 139 5.78 -6.71 -5.07
CA VAL A 139 5.46 -7.75 -4.08
C VAL A 139 4.10 -7.45 -3.41
N HIS A 140 3.80 -6.19 -3.11
CA HIS A 140 2.53 -5.78 -2.52
C HIS A 140 1.33 -6.07 -3.43
N LEU A 141 1.46 -5.83 -4.74
CA LEU A 141 0.43 -6.15 -5.72
C LEU A 141 0.22 -7.67 -5.87
N LEU A 142 1.29 -8.47 -5.75
CA LEU A 142 1.20 -9.92 -5.86
C LEU A 142 0.75 -10.62 -4.57
N ALA A 143 1.00 -10.04 -3.39
CA ALA A 143 0.74 -10.69 -2.12
C ALA A 143 -0.71 -11.20 -1.96
N PRO A 144 -1.77 -10.43 -2.28
CA PRO A 144 -3.15 -10.91 -2.21
C PRO A 144 -3.41 -12.15 -3.09
N LEU A 145 -2.79 -12.20 -4.28
CA LEU A 145 -2.93 -13.32 -5.21
C LEU A 145 -2.24 -14.57 -4.67
N LEU A 146 -1.02 -14.43 -4.16
CA LEU A 146 -0.25 -15.54 -3.60
C LEU A 146 -0.93 -16.12 -2.36
N VAL A 147 -1.49 -15.28 -1.49
CA VAL A 147 -2.27 -15.75 -0.33
C VAL A 147 -3.54 -16.47 -0.78
N ARG A 148 -4.30 -15.86 -1.71
CA ARG A 148 -5.58 -16.41 -2.16
C ARG A 148 -5.45 -17.71 -2.94
N PHE A 149 -4.50 -17.77 -3.88
CA PHE A 149 -4.37 -18.85 -4.85
C PHE A 149 -3.17 -19.77 -4.60
N GLY A 150 -2.11 -19.27 -3.95
CA GLY A 150 -0.89 -20.04 -3.67
C GLY A 150 -0.88 -20.75 -2.30
N GLY A 151 -1.69 -20.29 -1.34
CA GLY A 151 -1.85 -20.96 -0.03
C GLY A 151 -1.56 -20.06 1.18
N PRO A 152 -1.89 -20.52 2.40
CA PRO A 152 -1.79 -19.72 3.63
C PRO A 152 -0.35 -19.38 4.03
N GLY A 153 0.65 -20.16 3.59
CA GLY A 153 2.07 -19.89 3.86
C GLY A 153 2.56 -18.55 3.31
N TRP A 154 1.88 -18.00 2.30
CA TRP A 154 2.18 -16.69 1.73
C TRP A 154 1.65 -15.52 2.56
N GLY A 155 0.90 -15.77 3.65
CA GLY A 155 0.31 -14.73 4.50
C GLY A 155 1.32 -13.70 5.01
N VAL A 156 2.58 -14.11 5.21
CA VAL A 156 3.68 -13.23 5.64
C VAL A 156 4.01 -12.12 4.64
N LEU A 157 3.72 -12.32 3.35
CA LEU A 157 3.97 -11.29 2.33
C LEU A 157 3.09 -10.06 2.54
N MET A 158 1.91 -10.19 3.13
CA MET A 158 1.03 -9.04 3.38
C MET A 158 1.69 -8.01 4.32
N PRO A 159 2.09 -8.35 5.56
CA PRO A 159 2.74 -7.37 6.44
C PRO A 159 4.12 -6.95 5.94
N VAL A 160 4.91 -7.86 5.36
CA VAL A 160 6.24 -7.52 4.84
C VAL A 160 6.14 -6.53 3.67
N SER A 161 5.23 -6.77 2.73
CA SER A 161 5.06 -5.90 1.57
C SER A 161 4.45 -4.56 1.92
N VAL A 162 3.50 -4.49 2.88
CA VAL A 162 2.90 -3.20 3.26
C VAL A 162 3.91 -2.31 3.98
N VAL A 163 4.73 -2.88 4.87
CA VAL A 163 5.82 -2.14 5.54
C VAL A 163 6.88 -1.74 4.52
N GLY A 164 7.29 -2.65 3.64
CA GLY A 164 8.24 -2.33 2.57
C GLY A 164 7.74 -1.22 1.64
N ALA A 165 6.48 -1.28 1.21
CA ALA A 165 5.87 -0.26 0.37
C ALA A 165 5.79 1.08 1.10
N ALA A 166 5.35 1.10 2.37
CA ALA A 166 5.31 2.33 3.17
C ALA A 166 6.69 2.96 3.32
N LEU A 167 7.71 2.17 3.67
CA LEU A 167 9.10 2.66 3.81
C LEU A 167 9.67 3.19 2.49
N GLY A 168 9.29 2.60 1.35
CA GLY A 168 9.71 3.08 0.04
C GLY A 168 9.01 4.37 -0.37
N TRP A 169 7.69 4.44 -0.18
CA TRP A 169 6.87 5.57 -0.61
C TRP A 169 7.04 6.80 0.26
N LEU A 170 7.22 6.65 1.58
CA LEU A 170 7.32 7.78 2.51
C LEU A 170 8.39 8.81 2.13
N PRO A 171 9.66 8.43 1.81
CA PRO A 171 10.65 9.38 1.33
C PRO A 171 10.23 10.12 0.05
N MET A 172 9.60 9.42 -0.89
CA MET A 172 9.15 10.01 -2.17
C MET A 172 7.96 10.96 -2.00
N LEU A 173 7.22 10.86 -0.88
CA LEU A 173 6.13 11.77 -0.54
C LEU A 173 6.63 12.96 0.29
N LEU A 174 7.32 12.68 1.39
CA LEU A 174 7.66 13.68 2.40
C LEU A 174 8.82 14.57 1.97
N TRP A 175 9.82 14.00 1.29
CA TRP A 175 11.01 14.77 0.92
C TRP A 175 10.72 15.85 -0.13
N PRO A 176 10.04 15.54 -1.26
CA PRO A 176 9.66 16.56 -2.23
C PRO A 176 8.73 17.61 -1.61
N LEU A 177 7.78 17.18 -0.77
CA LEU A 177 6.85 18.05 -0.05
C LEU A 177 7.58 19.08 0.81
N TRP A 178 8.65 18.68 1.49
CA TRP A 178 9.45 19.61 2.28
C TRP A 178 10.41 20.44 1.42
N GLU A 179 11.15 19.79 0.50
CA GLU A 179 12.24 20.44 -0.24
C GLU A 179 11.74 21.54 -1.19
N MET A 180 10.58 21.35 -1.83
CA MET A 180 10.05 22.33 -2.81
C MET A 180 9.80 23.72 -2.21
N TRP A 181 9.63 23.82 -0.89
CA TRP A 181 9.39 25.06 -0.17
C TRP A 181 10.65 25.66 0.46
N ARG A 182 11.82 25.04 0.27
CA ARG A 182 13.08 25.61 0.78
C ARG A 182 13.47 26.86 0.00
N PRO A 183 14.09 27.86 0.66
CA PRO A 183 14.67 29.01 -0.02
C PRO A 183 15.70 28.56 -1.06
N LEU A 184 15.78 29.28 -2.17
CA LEU A 184 16.89 29.10 -3.11
C LEU A 184 18.19 29.45 -2.38
N PRO A 185 19.28 28.68 -2.58
CA PRO A 185 20.60 29.13 -2.14
C PRO A 185 20.83 30.53 -2.72
N VAL A 186 21.11 31.51 -1.86
CA VAL A 186 21.58 32.82 -2.30
C VAL A 186 22.84 32.54 -3.09
N GLU A 187 22.82 32.78 -4.40
CA GLU A 187 24.04 32.83 -5.18
C GLU A 187 24.84 33.96 -4.54
N ALA A 188 25.93 33.61 -3.83
CA ALA A 188 26.88 34.61 -3.40
C ALA A 188 27.39 35.24 -4.68
N ASP A 189 26.91 36.45 -4.96
CA ASP A 189 27.34 37.25 -6.10
C ASP A 189 28.87 37.28 -6.07
N GLY A 190 29.47 36.55 -7.00
CA GLY A 190 30.90 36.56 -7.21
C GLY A 190 31.27 37.87 -7.86
N GLU A 191 31.77 38.81 -7.05
CA GLU A 191 32.74 39.82 -7.49
C GLU A 191 33.99 39.18 -8.09
#